data_AF-A0A9W8I151-F1
#
_entry.id   AF-A0A9W8I151-F1
#
_cell.length_a   1.000
_cell.length_b   1.000
_cell.length_c   1.000
_cell.angle_alpha   90.00
_cell.angle_beta   90.00
_cell.angle_gamma   90.00
#
_symmetry.space_group_name_H-M   'P 1'
#
loop_
_entity.id
_entity.type
_entity.pdbx_description
1 polymer ?
#
loop_
_entity_poly.entity_id
_entity_poly.type
_entity_poly.pdbx_seq_one_letter_code
_entity_poly.pdbx_strand_id
1 'polypeptide(L)'
;FHYVQQTLTLWREILHDMFMLWHHADSDMLERRNTYRLRDTGQGLQRVQPCPRVSRAAHAILHRTQKAVGRWVGSSMIHLGDRNVPNALVFIDKYNQVSSILNPVVRVLEFLDSLESPDARANNSAASLVESAFGTIDQARKLILADFFRSAFDGSGADNFFDAGSCIDGRLTSAWNWCSSVEKKPFFNIFLLSGFVGFNGGPEGFN
;
A
#
# COMPACT_ATOMS: atom_id res chain seq x y z
N PHE A 1 13.14 -9.20 3.41
CA PHE A 1 12.63 -8.87 4.75
C PHE A 1 12.82 -7.40 5.12
N HIS A 2 14.05 -6.87 5.28
CA HIS A 2 14.27 -5.46 5.70
C HIS A 2 13.47 -4.43 4.89
N TYR A 3 13.44 -4.59 3.56
CA TYR A 3 12.70 -3.70 2.66
C TYR A 3 11.20 -3.63 2.95
N VAL A 4 10.58 -4.77 3.26
CA VAL A 4 9.15 -4.86 3.60
C VAL A 4 8.91 -4.23 4.97
N GLN A 5 9.71 -4.60 5.97
CA GLN A 5 9.58 -4.08 7.33
C GLN A 5 9.68 -2.55 7.36
N GLN A 6 10.67 -1.96 6.70
CA GLN A 6 10.82 -0.51 6.67
C GLN A 6 9.69 0.18 5.89
N THR A 7 9.14 -0.46 4.85
CA THR A 7 8.01 0.08 4.07
C THR A 7 6.76 0.12 4.92
N LEU A 8 6.40 -1.01 5.56
CA LEU A 8 5.24 -1.08 6.45
C LEU A 8 5.39 -0.14 7.65
N THR A 9 6.61 0.02 8.17
CA THR A 9 6.88 1.00 9.24
C THR A 9 6.67 2.42 8.74
N LEU A 10 7.20 2.79 7.56
CA LEU A 10 6.99 4.10 6.97
C LEU A 10 5.51 4.39 6.73
N TRP A 11 4.77 3.43 6.17
CA TRP A 11 3.34 3.55 5.93
C TRP A 11 2.57 3.78 7.23
N ARG A 12 2.91 3.05 8.30
CA ARG A 12 2.34 3.29 9.63
C ARG A 12 2.58 4.73 10.10
N GLU A 13 3.81 5.24 10.00
CA GLU A 13 4.13 6.61 10.45
C GLU A 13 3.44 7.68 9.60
N ILE A 14 3.31 7.47 8.28
CA ILE A 14 2.57 8.38 7.39
C ILE A 14 1.08 8.39 7.73
N LEU A 15 0.48 7.21 7.94
CA LEU A 15 -0.93 7.09 8.32
C LEU A 15 -1.20 7.68 9.70
N HIS A 16 -0.27 7.51 10.65
CA HIS A 16 -0.36 8.13 11.98
C HIS A 16 -0.41 9.68 11.87
N ASP A 17 0.38 10.26 10.99
CA ASP A 17 0.46 11.71 10.78
C ASP A 17 -0.52 12.22 9.70
N MET A 18 -1.43 11.37 9.20
CA MET A 18 -2.27 11.65 8.02
C MET A 18 -3.13 12.90 8.18
N PHE A 19 -3.75 13.11 9.35
CA PHE A 19 -4.56 14.31 9.61
C PHE A 19 -3.75 15.61 9.51
N MET A 20 -2.50 15.61 9.99
CA MET A 20 -1.61 16.76 9.87
C MET A 20 -1.19 16.96 8.41
N LEU A 21 -0.88 15.87 7.69
CA LEU A 21 -0.52 15.91 6.28
C LEU A 21 -1.67 16.46 5.42
N TRP A 22 -2.92 16.09 5.71
CA TRP A 22 -4.11 16.68 5.08
C TRP A 22 -4.20 18.19 5.29
N HIS A 23 -4.03 18.65 6.53
CA HIS A 23 -4.03 20.08 6.83
C HIS A 23 -2.91 20.84 6.08
N HIS A 24 -1.72 20.25 5.99
CA HIS A 24 -0.62 20.80 5.21
C HIS A 24 -0.89 20.78 3.70
N ALA A 25 -1.57 19.76 3.20
CA ALA A 25 -1.99 19.69 1.82
C ALA A 25 -2.94 20.83 1.49
N ASP A 26 -3.98 21.05 2.29
CA ASP A 26 -4.90 22.19 2.11
C ASP A 26 -4.14 23.52 2.17
N SER A 27 -3.24 23.67 3.15
CA SER A 27 -2.44 24.89 3.31
C SER A 27 -1.56 25.16 2.09
N ASP A 28 -0.96 24.14 1.49
CA ASP A 28 -0.15 24.28 0.28
C ASP A 28 -1.04 24.55 -0.95
N MET A 29 -2.14 23.82 -1.11
CA MET A 29 -3.03 23.93 -2.28
C MET A 29 -3.76 25.28 -2.35
N LEU A 30 -4.17 25.82 -1.21
CA LEU A 30 -5.00 27.03 -1.10
C LEU A 30 -4.19 28.31 -0.86
N GLU A 31 -2.87 28.22 -0.71
CA GLU A 31 -2.03 29.39 -0.49
C GLU A 31 -2.00 30.29 -1.73
N ARG A 32 -2.46 31.54 -1.58
CA ARG A 32 -2.59 32.52 -2.68
C ARG A 32 -1.30 32.75 -3.48
N ARG A 33 -0.13 32.60 -2.83
CA ARG A 33 1.19 32.80 -3.44
C ARG A 33 1.78 31.52 -4.03
N ASN A 34 1.15 30.37 -3.80
CA ASN A 34 1.61 29.08 -4.27
C ASN A 34 0.79 28.64 -5.48
N THR A 35 1.12 29.15 -6.67
CA THR A 35 0.37 28.85 -7.90
C THR A 35 0.80 27.52 -8.51
N TYR A 36 -0.13 26.83 -9.17
CA TYR A 36 0.19 25.67 -9.99
C TYR A 36 0.60 26.08 -11.41
N ARG A 37 1.35 25.22 -12.08
CA ARG A 37 1.61 25.27 -13.52
C ARG A 37 0.96 24.08 -14.19
N LEU A 38 0.21 24.34 -15.26
CA LEU A 38 -0.33 23.27 -16.08
C LEU A 38 0.81 22.70 -16.94
N ARG A 39 1.13 21.42 -16.76
CA ARG A 39 2.25 20.76 -17.45
C ARG A 39 1.86 19.37 -17.88
N ASP A 40 2.32 18.96 -19.05
CA ASP A 40 2.32 17.54 -19.42
C ASP A 40 3.42 16.84 -18.61
N THR A 41 3.02 15.81 -17.85
CA THR A 41 3.94 15.05 -17.00
C THR A 41 4.36 13.73 -17.63
N GLY A 42 3.89 13.41 -18.84
CA GLY A 42 3.96 12.08 -19.44
C GLY A 42 2.84 11.14 -18.97
N GLN A 43 2.06 11.54 -17.96
CA GLN A 43 0.83 10.87 -17.50
C GLN A 43 -0.42 11.69 -17.86
N GLY A 44 -0.28 12.60 -18.83
CA GLY A 44 -1.29 13.59 -19.19
C GLY A 44 -1.04 14.97 -18.59
N LEU A 45 -1.99 15.87 -18.82
CA LEU A 45 -1.90 17.27 -18.42
C LEU A 45 -2.30 17.45 -16.95
N GLN A 46 -1.35 17.83 -16.10
CA GLN A 46 -1.54 17.93 -14.65
C GLN A 46 -1.29 19.34 -14.12
N ARG A 47 -1.99 19.70 -13.04
CA ARG A 47 -1.72 20.90 -12.24
C ARG A 47 -0.56 20.61 -11.30
N VAL A 48 0.64 20.98 -11.71
CA VAL A 48 1.86 20.79 -10.92
C VAL A 48 2.02 21.98 -9.98
N GLN A 49 1.97 21.74 -8.67
CA GLN A 49 2.01 22.77 -7.63
C GLN A 49 3.08 22.43 -6.59
N PRO A 50 3.96 23.38 -6.20
CA PRO A 50 4.88 23.16 -5.09
C PRO A 50 4.12 22.79 -3.82
N CYS A 51 4.67 21.91 -2.97
CA CYS A 51 4.06 21.63 -1.67
C CYS A 51 5.09 21.62 -0.53
N PRO A 52 5.55 22.82 -0.13
CA PRO A 52 6.65 22.98 0.83
C PRO A 52 6.29 22.56 2.26
N ARG A 53 5.02 22.56 2.67
CA ARG A 53 4.61 22.10 4.01
C ARG A 53 4.56 20.58 4.04
N VAL A 54 3.87 19.96 3.07
CA VAL A 54 3.79 18.49 2.97
C VAL A 54 5.17 17.89 2.76
N SER A 55 6.00 18.47 1.90
CA SER A 55 7.37 17.98 1.65
C SER A 55 8.22 17.96 2.93
N ARG A 56 8.21 19.06 3.72
CA ARG A 56 8.96 19.11 4.99
C ARG A 56 8.45 18.08 6.00
N ALA A 57 7.14 17.93 6.13
CA ALA A 57 6.54 16.96 7.03
C ALA A 57 6.87 15.51 6.62
N ALA A 58 6.74 15.18 5.33
CA ALA A 58 7.07 13.86 4.80
C ALA A 58 8.55 13.50 5.02
N HIS A 59 9.48 14.44 4.80
CA HIS A 59 10.90 14.22 5.10
C HIS A 59 11.16 14.03 6.61
N ALA A 60 10.45 14.74 7.47
CA ALA A 60 10.56 14.55 8.92
C ALA A 60 10.06 13.15 9.35
N ILE A 61 8.93 12.70 8.80
CA ILE A 61 8.40 11.35 9.02
C ILE A 61 9.40 10.28 8.54
N LEU A 62 9.94 10.44 7.33
CA LEU A 62 10.94 9.53 6.77
C LEU A 62 12.17 9.44 7.67
N HIS A 63 12.71 10.57 8.12
CA HIS A 63 13.89 10.60 9.00
C HIS A 63 13.65 9.89 10.34
N ARG A 64 12.48 10.13 10.98
CA ARG A 64 12.11 9.40 12.20
C ARG A 64 11.99 7.90 11.94
N THR A 65 11.36 7.51 10.83
CA THR A 65 11.24 6.12 10.41
C THR A 65 12.60 5.46 10.21
N GLN A 66 13.51 6.12 9.49
CA GLN A 66 14.86 5.62 9.23
C GLN A 66 15.64 5.35 10.52
N LYS A 67 15.54 6.27 11.50
CA LYS A 67 16.11 6.07 12.83
C LYS A 67 15.51 4.88 13.56
N ALA A 68 14.19 4.69 13.48
CA ALA A 68 13.49 3.60 14.16
C ALA A 68 13.83 2.21 13.58
N VAL A 69 14.01 2.11 12.26
CA VAL A 69 14.31 0.82 11.58
C VAL A 69 15.82 0.49 11.56
N GLY A 70 16.68 1.46 11.88
CA GLY A 70 18.14 1.32 11.96
C GLY A 70 18.84 1.20 10.60
N ARG A 71 18.43 0.26 9.74
CA ARG A 71 18.97 0.07 8.39
C ARG A 71 17.93 0.46 7.34
N TRP A 72 18.32 1.30 6.38
CA TRP A 72 17.47 1.72 5.26
C TRP A 72 17.94 1.11 3.94
N VAL A 73 17.02 0.48 3.20
CA VAL A 73 17.27 -0.11 1.87
C VAL A 73 16.39 0.58 0.81
N GLY A 74 16.98 0.94 -0.33
CA GLY A 74 16.29 1.65 -1.41
C GLY A 74 16.42 3.18 -1.31
N SER A 75 15.79 3.90 -2.24
CA SER A 75 15.87 5.35 -2.32
C SER A 75 15.07 6.02 -1.18
N SER A 76 15.54 7.20 -0.80
CA SER A 76 14.87 8.11 0.15
C SER A 76 14.18 9.28 -0.56
N MET A 77 14.15 9.27 -1.89
CA MET A 77 13.53 10.30 -2.70
C MET A 77 12.01 10.30 -2.47
N ILE A 78 11.48 11.49 -2.15
CA ILE A 78 10.05 11.77 -2.04
C ILE A 78 9.69 12.66 -3.23
N HIS A 79 8.80 12.19 -4.09
CA HIS A 79 8.27 12.99 -5.19
C HIS A 79 7.14 13.88 -4.67
N LEU A 80 7.22 15.17 -4.97
CA LEU A 80 6.21 16.13 -4.50
C LEU A 80 6.29 17.46 -5.26
N GLY A 81 5.19 17.85 -5.90
CA GLY A 81 5.15 19.02 -6.77
C GLY A 81 5.96 18.84 -8.06
N ASP A 82 6.06 17.61 -8.56
CA ASP A 82 6.85 17.25 -9.75
C ASP A 82 6.04 16.41 -10.76
N ARG A 83 6.69 15.77 -11.72
CA ARG A 83 6.00 14.96 -12.75
C ARG A 83 5.37 13.67 -12.20
N ASN A 84 5.90 13.12 -11.11
CA ASN A 84 5.48 11.83 -10.53
C ASN A 84 4.39 12.00 -9.46
N VAL A 85 4.46 13.11 -8.72
CA VAL A 85 3.45 13.53 -7.74
C VAL A 85 3.21 15.03 -7.95
N PRO A 86 2.22 15.41 -8.79
CA PRO A 86 2.08 16.78 -9.25
C PRO A 86 1.68 17.78 -8.17
N ASN A 87 1.02 17.34 -7.10
CA ASN A 87 0.58 18.22 -6.03
C ASN A 87 0.34 17.43 -4.74
N ALA A 88 0.05 18.15 -3.66
CA ALA A 88 -0.15 17.59 -2.33
C ALA A 88 -1.34 16.63 -2.27
N LEU A 89 -2.41 16.92 -3.02
CA LEU A 89 -3.59 16.05 -3.05
C LEU A 89 -3.25 14.66 -3.59
N VAL A 90 -2.45 14.57 -4.66
CA VAL A 90 -2.00 13.28 -5.20
C VAL A 90 -1.13 12.53 -4.20
N PHE A 91 -0.26 13.24 -3.45
CA PHE A 91 0.52 12.61 -2.38
C PHE A 91 -0.38 11.98 -1.31
N ILE A 92 -1.35 12.74 -0.81
CA ILE A 92 -2.30 12.29 0.20
C ILE A 92 -3.12 11.10 -0.30
N ASP A 93 -3.65 11.18 -1.51
CA ASP A 93 -4.47 10.13 -2.10
C ASP A 93 -3.70 8.80 -2.22
N LYS A 94 -2.44 8.84 -2.66
CA LYS A 94 -1.57 7.65 -2.72
C LYS A 94 -1.47 6.93 -1.37
N TYR A 95 -1.26 7.65 -0.28
CA TYR A 95 -1.09 7.04 1.04
C TYR A 95 -2.41 6.67 1.72
N ASN A 96 -3.53 7.29 1.35
CA ASN A 96 -4.86 6.83 1.79
C ASN A 96 -5.17 5.41 1.28
N GLN A 97 -4.59 4.99 0.16
CA GLN A 97 -4.80 3.64 -0.40
C GLN A 97 -4.08 2.53 0.38
N VAL A 98 -3.20 2.85 1.34
CA VAL A 98 -2.48 1.83 2.14
C VAL A 98 -3.45 0.89 2.85
N SER A 99 -4.49 1.42 3.48
CA SER A 99 -5.49 0.61 4.20
C SER A 99 -6.26 -0.29 3.23
N SER A 100 -6.68 0.26 2.09
CA SER A 100 -7.33 -0.46 1.00
C SER A 100 -6.52 -1.63 0.48
N ILE A 101 -5.19 -1.47 0.35
CA ILE A 101 -4.26 -2.53 -0.07
C ILE A 101 -4.10 -3.60 1.01
N LEU A 102 -3.89 -3.20 2.27
CA LEU A 102 -3.55 -4.12 3.36
C LEU A 102 -4.76 -4.86 3.95
N ASN A 103 -5.95 -4.24 3.98
CA ASN A 103 -7.13 -4.81 4.63
C ASN A 103 -7.52 -6.18 4.04
N PRO A 104 -7.58 -6.39 2.71
CA PRO A 104 -7.83 -7.72 2.15
C PRO A 104 -6.81 -8.77 2.56
N VAL A 105 -5.54 -8.38 2.69
CA VAL A 105 -4.46 -9.29 3.13
C VAL A 105 -4.66 -9.64 4.60
N VAL A 106 -5.04 -8.70 5.46
CA VAL A 106 -5.34 -8.98 6.87
C VAL A 106 -6.56 -9.90 6.98
N ARG A 107 -7.65 -9.59 6.28
CA ARG A 107 -8.90 -10.39 6.31
C ARG A 107 -8.69 -11.83 5.88
N VAL A 108 -7.88 -12.08 4.84
CA VAL A 108 -7.61 -13.46 4.42
C VAL A 108 -6.79 -14.22 5.45
N LEU A 109 -5.90 -13.56 6.20
CA LEU A 109 -5.15 -14.17 7.29
C LEU A 109 -6.03 -14.47 8.50
N GLU A 110 -6.89 -13.52 8.91
CA GLU A 110 -7.88 -13.72 9.97
C GLU A 110 -8.86 -14.86 9.63
N PHE A 111 -9.28 -14.95 8.36
CA PHE A 111 -10.08 -16.07 7.88
C PHE A 111 -9.32 -17.40 8.06
N LEU A 112 -8.06 -17.50 7.63
CA LEU A 112 -7.26 -18.71 7.82
C LEU A 112 -7.08 -19.06 9.30
N ASP A 113 -6.87 -18.06 10.16
CA ASP A 113 -6.76 -18.27 11.61
C ASP A 113 -8.06 -18.83 12.19
N SER A 114 -9.22 -18.38 11.69
CA SER A 114 -10.52 -18.92 12.11
C SER A 114 -10.70 -20.41 11.76
N LEU A 115 -10.08 -20.88 10.67
CA LEU A 115 -10.13 -22.27 10.22
C LEU A 115 -9.25 -23.20 11.07
N GLU A 116 -8.23 -22.67 11.76
CA GLU A 116 -7.36 -23.46 12.64
C GLU A 116 -7.98 -23.74 14.01
N SER A 117 -9.05 -23.02 14.38
CA SER A 117 -9.71 -23.21 15.68
C SER A 117 -10.31 -24.64 15.82
N PRO A 118 -10.14 -25.30 16.99
CA PRO A 118 -10.63 -26.67 17.21
C PRO A 118 -12.14 -26.83 16.95
N ASP A 119 -12.92 -25.80 17.30
CA ASP A 119 -14.37 -25.77 17.14
C ASP A 119 -14.79 -25.64 15.66
N ALA A 120 -13.98 -24.97 14.83
CA ALA A 120 -14.24 -24.86 13.39
C ALA A 120 -13.89 -26.16 12.64
N ARG A 121 -12.83 -26.87 13.03
CA ARG A 121 -12.33 -28.04 12.27
C ARG A 121 -13.30 -29.22 12.20
N ALA A 122 -14.19 -29.38 13.16
CA ALA A 122 -15.04 -30.57 13.24
C ALA A 122 -16.05 -30.71 12.08
N ASN A 123 -16.41 -29.62 11.36
CA ASN A 123 -17.37 -29.65 10.25
C ASN A 123 -17.17 -28.55 9.18
N ASN A 124 -16.00 -27.93 9.11
CA ASN A 124 -15.78 -26.81 8.18
C ASN A 124 -15.24 -27.30 6.83
N SER A 125 -16.13 -27.36 5.84
CA SER A 125 -15.81 -27.72 4.45
C SER A 125 -14.79 -26.77 3.81
N ALA A 126 -14.69 -25.51 4.26
CA ALA A 126 -13.69 -24.58 3.77
C ALA A 126 -12.26 -24.94 4.24
N ALA A 127 -12.11 -25.45 5.47
CA ALA A 127 -10.82 -25.94 5.95
C ALA A 127 -10.33 -27.11 5.10
N SER A 128 -11.18 -28.10 4.85
CA SER A 128 -10.88 -29.24 3.96
C SER A 128 -10.52 -28.80 2.54
N LEU A 129 -11.21 -27.80 2.00
CA LEU A 129 -10.91 -27.24 0.68
C LEU A 129 -9.51 -26.62 0.64
N VAL A 130 -9.16 -25.80 1.63
CA VAL A 130 -7.84 -25.16 1.72
C VAL A 130 -6.74 -26.21 1.89
N GLU A 131 -6.92 -27.19 2.79
CA GLU A 131 -5.94 -28.26 3.01
C GLU A 131 -5.78 -29.16 1.78
N SER A 132 -6.86 -29.45 1.05
CA SER A 132 -6.78 -30.21 -0.20
C SER A 132 -5.98 -29.49 -1.30
N ALA A 133 -6.05 -28.15 -1.35
CA ALA A 133 -5.39 -27.35 -2.38
C ALA A 133 -3.96 -26.95 -2.02
N PHE A 134 -3.67 -26.73 -0.73
CA PHE A 134 -2.41 -26.13 -0.25
C PHE A 134 -1.67 -26.97 0.79
N GLY A 135 -2.20 -28.13 1.18
CA GLY A 135 -1.62 -29.05 2.16
C GLY A 135 -2.05 -28.73 3.58
N THR A 136 -1.68 -27.56 4.10
CA THR A 136 -2.10 -27.10 5.44
C THR A 136 -2.52 -25.65 5.42
N ILE A 137 -3.33 -25.23 6.40
CA ILE A 137 -3.74 -23.83 6.58
C ILE A 137 -2.50 -22.93 6.74
N ASP A 138 -1.53 -23.35 7.55
CA ASP A 138 -0.26 -22.64 7.72
C ASP A 138 0.55 -22.53 6.42
N GLN A 139 0.53 -23.56 5.57
CA GLN A 139 1.19 -23.51 4.28
C GLN A 139 0.50 -22.52 3.33
N ALA A 140 -0.84 -22.45 3.34
CA ALA A 140 -1.60 -21.44 2.60
C ALA A 140 -1.27 -20.02 3.09
N ARG A 141 -1.22 -19.81 4.41
CA ARG A 141 -0.82 -18.54 5.06
C ARG A 141 0.57 -18.10 4.59
N LYS A 142 1.54 -19.00 4.67
CA LYS A 142 2.93 -18.75 4.22
C LYS A 142 3.00 -18.46 2.74
N LEU A 143 2.24 -19.15 1.90
CA LEU A 143 2.21 -18.92 0.46
C LEU A 143 1.71 -17.51 0.13
N ILE A 144 0.60 -17.08 0.73
CA ILE A 144 0.03 -15.74 0.54
C ILE A 144 1.03 -14.67 1.00
N LEU A 145 1.53 -14.77 2.23
CA LEU A 145 2.48 -13.79 2.79
C LEU A 145 3.79 -13.74 1.99
N ALA A 146 4.30 -14.89 1.56
CA ALA A 146 5.54 -14.95 0.81
C ALA A 146 5.40 -14.42 -0.62
N ASP A 147 4.24 -14.56 -1.27
CA ASP A 147 3.97 -13.90 -2.56
C ASP A 147 3.80 -12.39 -2.35
N PHE A 148 2.98 -11.96 -1.39
CA PHE A 148 2.77 -10.55 -1.08
C PHE A 148 4.10 -9.83 -0.75
N PHE A 149 4.90 -10.36 0.17
CA PHE A 149 6.17 -9.75 0.56
C PHE A 149 7.25 -9.76 -0.53
N ARG A 150 7.14 -10.64 -1.54
CA ARG A 150 8.08 -10.64 -2.67
C ARG A 150 7.59 -9.73 -3.78
N SER A 151 6.35 -9.87 -4.21
CA SER A 151 5.81 -9.23 -5.41
C SER A 151 5.17 -7.86 -5.16
N ALA A 152 4.62 -7.59 -3.98
CA ALA A 152 4.05 -6.26 -3.68
C ALA A 152 5.14 -5.21 -3.38
N PHE A 153 6.40 -5.62 -3.24
CA PHE A 153 7.53 -4.76 -2.88
C PHE A 153 8.76 -4.96 -3.78
N ASP A 154 8.57 -5.49 -5.00
CA ASP A 154 9.64 -5.75 -5.97
C ASP A 154 9.98 -4.56 -6.87
N GLY A 155 9.18 -3.50 -6.82
CA GLY A 155 9.33 -2.33 -7.68
C GLY A 155 8.72 -2.45 -9.08
N SER A 156 7.91 -3.48 -9.32
CA SER A 156 7.09 -3.60 -10.53
C SER A 156 6.06 -2.46 -10.65
N GLY A 157 5.54 -2.25 -11.88
CA GLY A 157 4.51 -1.25 -12.16
C GLY A 157 5.03 0.17 -12.45
N ALA A 158 6.34 0.37 -12.58
CA ALA A 158 6.94 1.66 -12.88
C ALA A 158 7.72 1.69 -14.20
N ASP A 159 7.82 2.88 -14.80
CA ASP A 159 8.29 3.05 -16.18
C ASP A 159 9.82 2.98 -16.36
N ASN A 160 10.62 3.20 -15.31
CA ASN A 160 12.09 3.15 -15.37
C ASN A 160 12.70 2.92 -13.98
N PHE A 161 13.99 2.57 -13.88
CA PHE A 161 14.68 2.25 -12.61
C PHE A 161 14.67 3.39 -11.56
N PHE A 162 14.56 4.66 -11.99
CA PHE A 162 14.54 5.82 -11.08
C PHE A 162 13.14 6.05 -10.49
N ASP A 163 12.09 5.78 -11.26
CA ASP A 163 10.69 5.83 -10.86
C ASP A 163 10.22 4.46 -10.30
N ALA A 164 11.00 3.40 -10.52
CA ALA A 164 10.71 2.03 -10.11
C ALA A 164 11.06 1.78 -8.67
N GLY A 165 10.00 1.61 -7.88
CA GLY A 165 9.96 0.79 -6.68
C GLY A 165 10.73 1.28 -5.48
N SER A 166 11.84 1.99 -5.71
CA SER A 166 12.89 2.29 -4.75
C SER A 166 12.65 3.62 -4.06
N CYS A 167 12.08 4.61 -4.76
CA CYS A 167 11.64 5.85 -4.14
C CYS A 167 10.48 5.59 -3.18
N ILE A 168 10.22 6.56 -2.31
CA ILE A 168 9.21 6.41 -1.26
C ILE A 168 7.84 6.14 -1.87
N ASP A 169 7.50 6.83 -2.96
CA ASP A 169 6.26 6.63 -3.72
C ASP A 169 6.24 5.33 -4.52
N GLY A 170 7.40 4.86 -5.00
CA GLY A 170 7.53 3.63 -5.79
C GLY A 170 7.17 2.38 -4.99
N ARG A 171 7.28 2.42 -3.66
CA ARG A 171 6.86 1.33 -2.76
C ARG A 171 5.37 1.04 -2.86
N LEU A 172 4.55 2.06 -3.09
CA LEU A 172 3.10 1.91 -3.28
C LEU A 172 2.77 1.40 -4.68
N THR A 173 3.52 1.82 -5.70
CA THR A 173 3.30 1.40 -7.09
C THR A 173 3.37 -0.12 -7.26
N SER A 174 4.38 -0.78 -6.69
CA SER A 174 4.48 -2.24 -6.78
C SER A 174 3.38 -2.96 -6.01
N ALA A 175 2.93 -2.39 -4.90
CA ALA A 175 1.83 -2.95 -4.13
C ALA A 175 0.50 -2.84 -4.89
N TRP A 176 0.28 -1.72 -5.59
CA TRP A 176 -0.85 -1.55 -6.49
C TRP A 176 -0.80 -2.53 -7.67
N ASN A 177 0.38 -2.73 -8.26
CA ASN A 177 0.58 -3.71 -9.32
C ASN A 177 0.34 -5.15 -8.84
N TRP A 178 0.68 -5.46 -7.60
CA TRP A 178 0.31 -6.75 -7.01
C TRP A 178 -1.22 -6.90 -6.91
N CYS A 179 -1.92 -5.87 -6.45
CA CYS A 179 -3.38 -5.86 -6.35
C CYS A 179 -4.07 -6.11 -7.69
N SER A 180 -3.54 -5.57 -8.80
CA SER A 180 -4.07 -5.78 -10.15
C SER A 180 -3.76 -7.16 -10.77
N SER A 181 -3.05 -8.01 -10.03
CA SER A 181 -2.67 -9.35 -10.47
C SER A 181 -3.13 -10.46 -9.50
N VAL A 182 -3.75 -10.09 -8.36
CA VAL A 182 -4.09 -11.04 -7.31
C VAL A 182 -5.06 -12.11 -7.81
N GLU A 183 -5.95 -11.76 -8.76
CA GLU A 183 -6.94 -12.65 -9.37
C GLU A 183 -6.31 -13.80 -10.17
N LYS A 184 -5.04 -13.63 -10.58
CA LYS A 184 -4.28 -14.64 -11.31
C LYS A 184 -3.48 -15.56 -10.37
N LYS A 185 -3.46 -15.28 -9.07
CA LYS A 185 -2.67 -16.03 -8.09
C LYS A 185 -3.38 -17.34 -7.73
N PRO A 186 -2.65 -18.45 -7.51
CA PRO A 186 -3.25 -19.75 -7.20
C PRO A 186 -4.09 -19.74 -5.92
N PHE A 187 -3.79 -18.84 -4.98
CA PHE A 187 -4.50 -18.68 -3.71
C PHE A 187 -5.67 -17.67 -3.78
N PHE A 188 -6.02 -17.15 -4.96
CA PHE A 188 -7.08 -16.14 -5.08
C PHE A 188 -8.44 -16.63 -4.55
N ASN A 189 -8.74 -17.92 -4.70
CA ASN A 189 -9.98 -18.49 -4.16
C ASN A 189 -10.08 -18.33 -2.63
N ILE A 190 -8.97 -18.27 -1.90
CA ILE A 190 -8.98 -18.03 -0.46
C ILE A 190 -9.41 -16.59 -0.15
N PHE A 191 -8.98 -15.62 -0.96
CA PHE A 191 -9.46 -14.24 -0.85
C PHE A 191 -10.98 -14.18 -1.01
N LEU A 192 -11.53 -14.87 -2.02
CA LEU A 192 -12.98 -14.93 -2.23
C LEU A 192 -13.72 -15.55 -1.03
N LEU A 193 -13.18 -16.64 -0.46
CA LEU A 193 -13.73 -17.28 0.74
C LEU A 193 -13.69 -16.37 1.97
N SER A 194 -12.69 -15.50 2.07
CA SER A 194 -12.59 -14.48 3.13
C SER A 194 -13.51 -13.25 2.91
N GLY A 195 -14.40 -13.30 1.92
CA GLY A 195 -15.32 -12.20 1.61
C GLY A 195 -14.69 -11.04 0.83
N PHE A 196 -13.63 -11.31 0.06
CA PHE A 196 -13.00 -10.29 -0.78
C PHE A 196 -13.95 -9.86 -1.91
N VAL A 197 -14.19 -8.54 -2.00
CA VAL A 197 -15.00 -7.92 -3.06
C VAL A 197 -14.20 -6.93 -3.93
N GLY A 198 -12.94 -6.69 -3.59
CA GLY A 198 -12.07 -5.70 -4.25
C GLY A 198 -11.24 -4.88 -3.26
N PHE A 199 -10.23 -4.18 -3.77
CA PHE A 199 -9.36 -3.30 -2.98
C PHE A 199 -9.95 -1.89 -2.77
N ASN A 200 -10.87 -1.45 -3.63
CA ASN A 200 -11.48 -0.10 -3.53
C ASN A 200 -12.66 -0.02 -2.54
N GLY A 201 -12.88 -1.08 -1.75
CA GLY A 201 -14.00 -1.19 -0.83
C GLY A 201 -15.33 -1.56 -1.48
N GLY A 202 -16.14 -2.32 -0.73
CA GLY A 202 -17.56 -2.59 -0.96
C GLY A 202 -18.11 -3.54 0.10
N PRO A 203 -19.41 -3.52 0.41
CA PRO A 203 -20.22 -2.36 0.80
C PRO A 203 -19.99 -2.05 2.30
N GLU A 204 -19.28 -0.96 2.61
CA GLU A 204 -19.50 -0.28 3.88
C GLU A 204 -20.65 0.70 3.66
N GLY A 205 -21.85 0.33 4.10
CA GLY A 205 -23.03 1.19 4.06
C GLY A 205 -24.26 0.55 3.41
N PHE A 206 -24.87 -0.43 4.08
CA PHE A 206 -26.32 -0.58 4.26
C PHE A 206 -26.55 -1.62 5.37
N ASN A 207 -26.75 -1.14 6.59
CA ASN A 207 -27.57 -1.74 7.65
C ASN A 207 -28.23 -0.59 8.38
#